data_AF-A0A2R7RWH1-F1
#
_entry.id   AF-A0A2R7RWH1-F1
#
_cell.length_a   1.000
_cell.length_b   1.000
_cell.length_c   1.000
_cell.angle_alpha   90.00
_cell.angle_beta   90.00
_cell.angle_gamma   90.00
#
_symmetry.space_group_name_H-M   'P 1'
#
loop_
_entity.id
_entity.type
_entity.pdbx_description
1 polymer ?
#
loop_
_entity_poly.entity_id
_entity_poly.type
_entity_poly.pdbx_seq_one_letter_code
_entity_poly.pdbx_strand_id
1 'polypeptide(L)'
;MVLQRDQPIRVWGWATPGRTLSVELAGGKASAKVGGDGRWMAQLPALKAGGPHRLRVTGDGQAERSDLLIGDVWLLGGQSNMEWPLSATDTAAQEIASPQNAQLRHLRVPLRASLQPEPDIAAAPWVVAEAGTVGEFSAVGYHFARQMQTTLGVPIGLVNAAWGGSHLETWMRRNAALADPDLAPVVKALPTDNAAFAQALR
;
A
#
# COMPACT_ATOMS: atom_id res chain seq x y z
N MET A 1 10.40 1.71 0.18
CA MET A 1 9.08 2.18 -0.31
C MET A 1 9.24 2.60 -1.77
N VAL A 2 8.19 2.42 -2.58
CA VAL A 2 8.13 2.90 -3.98
C VAL A 2 6.94 3.84 -4.13
N LEU A 3 7.15 4.99 -4.78
CA LEU A 3 6.10 5.95 -5.14
C LEU A 3 5.94 5.97 -6.67
N GLN A 4 4.71 6.19 -7.14
CA GLN A 4 4.39 6.17 -8.56
C GLN A 4 5.06 7.34 -9.30
N ARG A 5 5.79 7.02 -10.38
CA ARG A 5 6.44 7.98 -11.29
C ARG A 5 5.45 8.72 -12.16
N ASP A 6 5.92 9.81 -12.77
CA ASP A 6 5.24 10.56 -13.84
C ASP A 6 3.87 11.15 -13.46
N GLN A 7 3.60 11.25 -12.15
CA GLN A 7 2.43 11.95 -11.61
C GLN A 7 2.79 12.75 -10.35
N PRO A 8 2.02 13.80 -10.01
CA PRO A 8 2.24 14.55 -8.77
C PRO A 8 2.24 13.62 -7.54
N ILE A 9 3.22 13.82 -6.66
CA ILE A 9 3.38 12.98 -5.46
C ILE A 9 2.62 13.62 -4.31
N ARG A 10 1.60 12.93 -3.81
CA ARG A 10 0.83 13.35 -2.64
C ARG A 10 1.47 12.78 -1.38
N VAL A 11 1.90 13.66 -0.49
CA VAL A 11 2.37 13.33 0.86
C VAL A 11 1.35 13.89 1.83
N TRP A 12 0.87 13.07 2.74
CA TRP A 12 -0.20 13.42 3.66
C TRP A 12 0.01 12.73 5.00
N GLY A 13 -0.72 13.19 6.01
CA GLY A 13 -0.71 12.59 7.33
C GLY A 13 -1.45 13.45 8.33
N TRP A 14 -1.07 13.29 9.60
CA TRP A 14 -1.64 14.02 10.73
C TRP A 14 -0.57 14.83 11.44
N ALA A 15 -0.96 16.00 11.95
CA ALA A 15 -0.12 16.87 12.76
C ALA A 15 -0.99 17.79 13.63
N THR A 16 -0.36 18.65 14.42
CA THR A 16 -1.06 19.65 15.24
C THR A 16 -1.84 20.64 14.35
N PRO A 17 -3.16 20.83 14.58
CA PRO A 17 -3.99 21.75 13.80
C PRO A 17 -3.44 23.18 13.71
N GLY A 18 -3.67 23.83 12.57
CA GLY A 18 -3.29 25.23 12.33
C GLY A 18 -1.82 25.45 11.98
N ARG A 19 -0.97 24.42 12.07
CA ARG A 19 0.45 24.50 11.69
C ARG A 19 0.64 24.51 10.17
N THR A 20 1.80 24.96 9.73
CA THR A 20 2.25 24.84 8.34
C THR A 20 3.46 23.93 8.29
N LEU A 21 3.42 22.93 7.42
CA LEU A 21 4.49 21.97 7.20
C LEU A 21 5.17 22.27 5.86
N SER A 22 6.48 22.08 5.81
CA SER A 22 7.29 22.04 4.59
C SER A 22 7.62 20.59 4.27
N VAL A 23 7.44 20.20 3.01
CA VAL A 23 7.69 18.85 2.51
C VAL A 23 8.70 18.93 1.37
N GLU A 24 9.75 18.12 1.44
CA GLU A 24 10.81 18.07 0.43
C GLU A 24 11.08 16.63 0.00
N LEU A 25 11.15 16.41 -1.32
CA LEU A 25 11.54 15.14 -1.92
C LEU A 25 12.27 15.40 -3.23
N ALA A 26 13.47 14.85 -3.38
CA ALA A 26 14.28 14.96 -4.60
C ALA A 26 14.45 16.42 -5.09
N GLY A 27 14.61 17.37 -4.16
CA GLY A 27 14.71 18.81 -4.45
C GLY A 27 13.38 19.51 -4.74
N GLY A 28 12.30 18.77 -5.01
CA GLY A 28 10.95 19.31 -5.06
C GLY A 28 10.48 19.70 -3.67
N LYS A 29 9.81 20.86 -3.56
CA LYS A 29 9.31 21.40 -2.29
C LYS A 29 7.85 21.76 -2.39
N ALA A 30 7.11 21.56 -1.31
CA ALA A 30 5.72 21.97 -1.17
C ALA A 30 5.44 22.35 0.29
N SER A 31 4.42 23.17 0.52
CA SER A 31 3.92 23.45 1.87
C SER A 31 2.48 22.97 2.02
N ALA A 32 2.09 22.61 3.23
CA ALA A 32 0.73 22.23 3.56
C ALA A 32 0.30 22.80 4.90
N LYS A 33 -0.91 23.35 4.96
CA LYS A 33 -1.54 23.76 6.22
C LYS A 33 -2.25 22.56 6.83
N VAL A 34 -2.07 22.39 8.13
CA VAL A 34 -2.78 21.37 8.91
C VAL A 34 -4.19 21.86 9.22
N GLY A 35 -5.18 21.09 8.78
CA GLY A 35 -6.60 21.34 9.01
C GLY A 35 -6.99 21.27 10.48
N GLY A 36 -8.21 21.72 10.79
CA GLY A 36 -8.76 21.66 12.15
C GLY A 36 -8.93 20.23 12.68
N ASP A 37 -9.05 19.26 11.78
CA ASP A 37 -9.11 17.82 12.05
C ASP A 37 -7.72 17.16 12.17
N GLY A 38 -6.65 17.96 12.11
CA GLY A 38 -5.27 17.51 12.18
C GLY A 38 -4.73 16.95 10.86
N ARG A 39 -5.54 16.86 9.79
CA ARG A 39 -5.09 16.31 8.50
C ARG A 39 -4.36 17.34 7.67
N TRP A 40 -3.39 16.90 6.89
CA TRP A 40 -2.69 17.74 5.92
C TRP A 40 -2.31 16.93 4.68
N MET A 41 -2.15 17.63 3.55
CA MET A 41 -1.64 17.05 2.32
C MET A 41 -0.84 18.10 1.56
N ALA A 42 0.38 17.74 1.18
CA ALA A 42 1.24 18.49 0.27
C ALA A 42 1.36 17.73 -1.05
N GLN A 43 1.26 18.46 -2.15
CA GLN A 43 1.47 17.90 -3.48
C GLN A 43 2.82 18.37 -4.02
N LEU A 44 3.72 17.42 -4.22
CA LEU A 44 5.03 17.63 -4.83
C LEU A 44 4.96 17.43 -6.36
N PRO A 45 5.90 18.02 -7.12
CA PRO A 45 6.02 17.78 -8.55
C PRO A 45 6.15 16.29 -8.91
N ALA A 46 5.76 15.95 -10.14
CA ALA A 46 6.02 14.62 -10.68
C ALA A 46 7.52 14.35 -10.81
N LEU A 47 7.93 13.12 -10.50
CA LEU A 47 9.32 12.68 -10.64
C LEU A 47 9.41 11.55 -11.67
N LYS A 48 10.53 11.52 -12.39
CA LYS A 48 10.92 10.37 -13.22
C LYS A 48 11.34 9.20 -12.32
N ALA A 49 11.35 8.00 -12.90
CA ALA A 49 11.81 6.80 -12.20
C ALA A 49 13.25 6.96 -11.70
N GLY A 50 13.55 6.42 -10.51
CA GLY A 50 14.88 6.49 -9.93
C GLY A 50 14.88 6.47 -8.40
N GLY A 51 15.95 7.02 -7.82
CA GLY A 51 16.24 7.00 -6.39
C GLY A 51 17.48 6.13 -6.06
N PRO A 52 17.74 5.88 -4.77
CA PRO A 52 16.93 6.27 -3.62
C PRO A 52 16.94 7.78 -3.34
N HIS A 53 15.79 8.31 -2.96
CA HIS A 53 15.61 9.67 -2.48
C HIS A 53 15.33 9.69 -0.97
N ARG A 54 15.36 10.90 -0.40
CA ARG A 54 14.97 11.20 0.97
C ARG A 54 13.76 12.13 0.94
N LEU A 55 12.70 11.76 1.65
CA LEU A 55 11.56 12.61 1.98
C LEU A 55 11.82 13.24 3.35
N ARG A 56 11.64 14.55 3.43
CA ARG A 56 11.69 15.31 4.68
C ARG A 56 10.38 16.07 4.86
N VAL A 57 9.84 16.03 6.08
CA VAL A 57 8.71 16.86 6.51
C VAL A 57 9.17 17.67 7.72
N THR A 58 9.05 18.98 7.64
CA THR A 58 9.48 19.93 8.69
C THR A 58 8.32 20.83 9.11
N GLY A 59 8.14 20.98 10.42
CA GLY A 59 7.20 21.90 11.06
C GLY A 59 7.80 22.35 12.40
N ASP A 60 7.08 22.15 13.50
CA ASP A 60 7.62 22.33 14.86
C ASP A 60 8.66 21.24 15.23
N GLY A 61 8.75 20.19 14.42
CA GLY A 61 9.76 19.13 14.49
C GLY A 61 10.12 18.65 13.08
N GLN A 62 10.88 17.55 12.99
CA GLN A 62 11.29 16.98 11.71
C GLN A 62 11.03 15.48 11.67
N ALA A 63 10.45 15.01 10.57
CA ALA A 63 10.35 13.60 10.23
C ALA A 63 11.04 13.34 8.89
N GLU A 64 11.72 12.21 8.77
CA GLU A 64 12.40 11.82 7.54
C GLU A 64 12.11 10.37 7.18
N ARG A 65 12.01 10.11 5.87
CA ARG A 65 12.04 8.77 5.31
C ARG A 65 13.11 8.72 4.23
N SER A 66 14.09 7.86 4.43
CA SER A 66 15.12 7.57 3.43
C SER A 66 14.74 6.32 2.63
N ASP A 67 15.51 6.06 1.57
CA ASP A 67 15.35 4.87 0.73
C ASP A 67 13.99 4.80 0.03
N LEU A 68 13.60 5.93 -0.56
CA LEU A 68 12.40 6.08 -1.39
C LEU A 68 12.74 5.94 -2.87
N LEU A 69 12.08 5.00 -3.54
CA LEU A 69 12.19 4.84 -4.99
C LEU A 69 11.00 5.50 -5.68
N ILE A 70 11.23 6.03 -6.88
CA ILE A 70 10.19 6.46 -7.80
C ILE A 70 10.12 5.43 -8.93
N GLY A 71 8.96 4.85 -9.18
CA GLY A 71 8.78 3.72 -10.10
C GLY A 71 7.33 3.42 -10.40
N ASP A 72 7.01 2.21 -10.84
CA ASP A 72 5.63 1.78 -11.06
C ASP A 72 5.10 1.02 -9.85
N VAL A 73 3.91 1.38 -9.38
CA VAL A 73 3.26 0.78 -8.21
C VAL A 73 2.04 0.00 -8.64
N TRP A 74 1.99 -1.28 -8.27
CA TRP A 74 0.92 -2.21 -8.63
C TRP A 74 0.17 -2.66 -7.38
N LEU A 75 -1.16 -2.58 -7.44
CA LEU A 75 -2.04 -3.12 -6.41
C LEU A 75 -2.37 -4.57 -6.75
N LEU A 76 -2.09 -5.48 -5.83
CA LEU A 76 -2.44 -6.89 -5.91
C LEU A 76 -3.67 -7.12 -5.04
N GLY A 77 -4.81 -7.37 -5.67
CA GLY A 77 -6.08 -7.66 -4.99
C GLY A 77 -6.62 -9.04 -5.35
N GLY A 78 -7.58 -9.52 -4.57
CA GLY A 78 -8.21 -10.84 -4.76
C GLY A 78 -8.07 -11.72 -3.51
N GLN A 79 -7.99 -13.03 -3.73
CA GLN A 79 -8.00 -14.05 -2.67
C GLN A 79 -6.68 -14.86 -2.60
N SER A 80 -6.77 -16.08 -2.07
CA SER A 80 -5.64 -16.97 -1.72
C SER A 80 -4.65 -17.18 -2.86
N ASN A 81 -5.09 -17.25 -4.11
CA ASN A 81 -4.19 -17.43 -5.25
C ASN A 81 -3.31 -16.20 -5.53
N MET A 82 -3.79 -14.98 -5.23
CA MET A 82 -2.98 -13.77 -5.29
C MET A 82 -2.15 -13.59 -4.01
N GLU A 83 -2.68 -14.02 -2.87
CA GLU A 83 -1.97 -13.99 -1.58
C GLU A 83 -0.81 -15.01 -1.52
N TRP A 84 -0.91 -16.09 -2.30
CA TRP A 84 -0.06 -17.28 -2.24
C TRP A 84 1.43 -16.92 -2.19
N PRO A 85 2.17 -17.37 -1.16
CA PRO A 85 3.56 -16.98 -0.99
C PRO A 85 4.48 -17.70 -1.98
N LEU A 86 5.52 -17.00 -2.43
CA LEU A 86 6.54 -17.55 -3.32
C LEU A 86 7.24 -18.77 -2.73
N SER A 87 7.41 -18.80 -1.41
CA SER A 87 7.99 -19.93 -0.65
C SER A 87 7.17 -21.23 -0.74
N ALA A 88 5.89 -21.15 -1.10
CA ALA A 88 5.00 -22.30 -1.28
C ALA A 88 4.83 -22.68 -2.77
N THR A 89 5.79 -22.31 -3.63
CA THR A 89 5.82 -22.71 -5.04
C THR A 89 6.88 -23.77 -5.30
N ASP A 90 6.78 -24.46 -6.42
CA ASP A 90 7.81 -25.38 -6.94
C ASP A 90 9.13 -24.65 -7.29
N THR A 91 9.06 -23.37 -7.63
CA THR A 91 10.24 -22.52 -7.92
C THR A 91 10.92 -21.92 -6.67
N ALA A 92 10.34 -22.14 -5.48
CA ALA A 92 10.75 -21.46 -4.25
C ALA A 92 12.27 -21.52 -3.98
N ALA A 93 12.88 -22.71 -4.11
CA ALA A 93 14.31 -22.90 -3.83
C ALA A 93 15.20 -22.02 -4.72
N GLN A 94 14.86 -21.90 -6.01
CA GLN A 94 15.60 -21.08 -6.97
C GLN A 94 15.37 -19.58 -6.70
N GLU A 95 14.12 -19.19 -6.51
CA GLU A 95 13.76 -17.77 -6.39
C GLU A 95 14.20 -17.16 -5.06
N ILE A 96 14.14 -17.92 -3.96
CA ILE A 96 14.63 -17.48 -2.65
C ILE A 96 16.15 -17.35 -2.62
N ALA A 97 16.86 -18.14 -3.42
CA ALA A 97 18.30 -18.04 -3.57
C ALA A 97 18.73 -16.92 -4.54
N SER A 98 17.79 -16.20 -5.17
CA SER A 98 18.12 -15.14 -6.12
C SER A 98 18.85 -13.97 -5.43
N PRO A 99 19.77 -13.31 -6.15
CA PRO A 99 20.47 -12.15 -5.62
C PRO A 99 19.49 -11.02 -5.26
N GLN A 100 19.92 -10.15 -4.34
CA GLN A 100 19.15 -8.99 -3.93
C GLN A 100 18.77 -8.11 -5.13
N ASN A 101 17.52 -7.67 -5.14
CA ASN A 101 16.97 -6.69 -6.05
C ASN A 101 16.36 -5.52 -5.26
N ALA A 102 17.20 -4.52 -4.95
CA ALA A 102 16.80 -3.34 -4.17
C ALA A 102 15.70 -2.48 -4.83
N GLN A 103 15.48 -2.67 -6.14
CA GLN A 103 14.53 -1.95 -6.97
C GLN A 103 13.16 -2.64 -7.06
N LEU A 104 13.00 -3.82 -6.46
CA LEU A 104 11.73 -4.55 -6.39
C LEU A 104 11.33 -4.67 -4.91
N ARG A 105 10.16 -4.13 -4.56
CA ARG A 105 9.69 -4.08 -3.17
C ARG A 105 8.24 -4.49 -3.05
N HIS A 106 7.90 -5.11 -1.92
CA HIS A 106 6.56 -5.57 -1.61
C HIS A 106 6.12 -5.04 -0.26
N LEU A 107 4.87 -4.58 -0.17
CA LEU A 107 4.20 -4.26 1.06
C LEU A 107 2.98 -5.17 1.15
N ARG A 108 2.90 -5.99 2.20
CA ARG A 108 1.71 -6.75 2.54
C ARG A 108 0.84 -5.91 3.48
N VAL A 109 -0.37 -5.59 3.04
CA VAL A 109 -1.35 -4.89 3.88
C VAL A 109 -1.82 -5.86 4.97
N PRO A 110 -1.73 -5.50 6.26
CA PRO A 110 -2.19 -6.38 7.33
C PRO A 110 -3.70 -6.61 7.22
N LEU A 111 -4.11 -7.87 7.38
CA LEU A 111 -5.51 -8.25 7.27
C LEU A 111 -6.31 -7.63 8.42
N ARG A 112 -7.24 -6.75 8.07
CA ARG A 112 -8.14 -6.10 9.02
C ARG A 112 -9.49 -5.89 8.36
N ALA A 113 -10.51 -6.51 8.92
CA ALA A 113 -11.88 -6.30 8.49
C ALA A 113 -12.41 -5.00 9.11
N SER A 114 -13.13 -4.21 8.31
CA SER A 114 -13.77 -2.98 8.74
C SER A 114 -15.05 -2.78 7.94
N LEU A 115 -16.13 -2.39 8.62
CA LEU A 115 -17.42 -2.07 8.00
C LEU A 115 -17.50 -0.62 7.51
N GLN A 116 -16.51 0.19 7.88
CA GLN A 116 -16.37 1.59 7.52
C GLN A 116 -15.01 1.82 6.87
N PRO A 117 -14.88 2.80 5.94
CA PRO A 117 -13.58 3.17 5.41
C PRO A 117 -12.63 3.61 6.52
N GLU A 118 -11.48 2.94 6.62
CA GLU A 118 -10.41 3.35 7.52
C GLU A 118 -9.57 4.44 6.83
N PRO A 119 -9.10 5.46 7.58
CA PRO A 119 -8.31 6.53 7.00
C PRO A 119 -6.86 6.11 6.69
N ASP A 120 -6.40 4.97 7.22
CA ASP A 120 -5.09 4.37 6.95
C ASP A 120 -5.11 2.85 7.17
N ILE A 121 -4.05 2.18 6.70
CA ILE A 121 -3.78 0.78 7.02
C ILE A 121 -3.03 0.66 8.35
N ALA A 122 -3.05 -0.54 8.94
CA ALA A 122 -2.12 -0.84 10.03
C ALA A 122 -0.67 -0.76 9.51
N ALA A 123 0.25 -0.33 10.38
CA ALA A 123 1.64 -0.12 10.00
C ALA A 123 2.26 -1.40 9.41
N ALA A 124 2.82 -1.27 8.21
CA ALA A 124 3.46 -2.36 7.49
C ALA A 124 4.75 -1.89 6.81
N PRO A 125 5.82 -2.70 6.84
CA PRO A 125 7.06 -2.35 6.17
C PRO A 125 6.96 -2.59 4.66
N TRP A 126 7.71 -1.80 3.90
CA TRP A 126 8.11 -2.19 2.56
C TRP A 126 9.31 -3.13 2.66
N VAL A 127 9.18 -4.33 2.12
CA VAL A 127 10.19 -5.38 2.12
C VAL A 127 10.92 -5.37 0.78
N VAL A 128 12.24 -5.44 0.81
CA VAL A 128 13.09 -5.56 -0.40
C VAL A 128 13.12 -7.01 -0.85
N ALA A 129 13.13 -7.26 -2.16
CA ALA A 129 13.32 -8.61 -2.69
C ALA A 129 14.77 -9.06 -2.53
N GLU A 130 15.03 -9.90 -1.53
CA GLU A 130 16.33 -10.48 -1.26
C GLU A 130 16.20 -11.86 -0.62
N ALA A 131 17.32 -12.59 -0.56
CA ALA A 131 17.37 -13.87 0.12
C ALA A 131 16.89 -13.73 1.57
N GLY A 132 15.98 -14.62 1.98
CA GLY A 132 15.35 -14.61 3.31
C GLY A 132 14.04 -13.82 3.41
N THR A 133 13.78 -12.85 2.54
CA THR A 133 12.53 -12.05 2.57
C THR A 133 11.61 -12.30 1.37
N VAL A 134 12.19 -12.60 0.20
CA VAL A 134 11.45 -12.74 -1.06
C VAL A 134 10.46 -13.89 -1.06
N GLY A 135 10.69 -14.91 -0.23
CA GLY A 135 9.75 -16.04 -0.06
C GLY A 135 8.36 -15.62 0.41
N GLU A 136 8.24 -14.50 1.12
CA GLU A 136 6.97 -13.98 1.61
C GLU A 136 6.19 -13.16 0.59
N PHE A 137 6.76 -12.92 -0.59
CA PHE A 137 6.08 -12.15 -1.63
C PHE A 137 4.92 -12.99 -2.20
N SER A 138 3.91 -12.30 -2.74
CA SER A 138 2.94 -12.98 -3.63
C SER A 138 3.71 -13.63 -4.78
N ALA A 139 3.52 -14.92 -5.02
CA ALA A 139 4.18 -15.65 -6.10
C ALA A 139 3.87 -15.02 -7.46
N VAL A 140 2.57 -14.82 -7.74
CA VAL A 140 2.10 -14.15 -8.96
C VAL A 140 2.66 -12.74 -9.04
N GLY A 141 2.58 -11.97 -7.95
CA GLY A 141 3.08 -10.61 -7.89
C GLY A 141 4.59 -10.51 -8.18
N TYR A 142 5.38 -11.44 -7.63
CA TYR A 142 6.82 -11.47 -7.80
C TYR A 142 7.24 -11.72 -9.25
N HIS A 143 6.71 -12.78 -9.89
CA HIS A 143 7.05 -13.08 -11.28
C HIS A 143 6.58 -11.98 -12.23
N PHE A 144 5.37 -11.44 -11.99
CA PHE A 144 4.89 -10.27 -12.72
C PHE A 144 5.84 -9.07 -12.58
N ALA A 145 6.23 -8.73 -11.34
CA ALA A 145 7.12 -7.60 -11.09
C ALA A 145 8.49 -7.78 -11.72
N ARG A 146 9.06 -8.99 -11.72
CA ARG A 146 10.32 -9.29 -12.42
C ARG A 146 10.19 -9.04 -13.92
N GLN A 147 9.14 -9.58 -14.54
CA GLN A 147 8.90 -9.41 -15.98
C GLN A 147 8.70 -7.93 -16.33
N MET A 148 7.94 -7.19 -15.52
CA MET A 148 7.72 -5.75 -15.72
C MET A 148 8.98 -4.94 -15.51
N GLN A 149 9.78 -5.26 -14.50
CA GLN A 149 11.06 -4.59 -14.28
C GLN A 149 12.02 -4.80 -15.45
N THR A 150 12.12 -6.03 -15.99
CA THR A 150 12.92 -6.31 -17.20
C THR A 150 12.42 -5.54 -18.42
N THR A 151 11.10 -5.39 -18.55
CA THR A 151 10.49 -4.73 -19.72
C THR A 151 10.62 -3.20 -19.65
N LEU A 152 10.43 -2.63 -18.46
CA LEU A 152 10.29 -1.18 -18.26
C LEU A 152 11.58 -0.53 -17.76
N GLY A 153 12.49 -1.29 -17.15
CA GLY A 153 13.76 -0.78 -16.63
C GLY A 153 13.61 0.18 -15.44
N VAL A 154 12.51 0.11 -14.69
CA VAL A 154 12.20 1.01 -13.57
C VAL A 154 11.96 0.27 -12.26
N PRO A 155 12.05 0.94 -11.11
CA PRO A 155 11.69 0.33 -9.82
C PRO A 155 10.24 -0.13 -9.81
N ILE A 156 9.96 -1.29 -9.19
CA ILE A 156 8.61 -1.85 -9.08
C ILE A 156 8.22 -1.99 -7.61
N GLY A 157 7.07 -1.40 -7.25
CA GLY A 157 6.44 -1.57 -5.94
C GLY A 157 5.18 -2.41 -6.05
N LEU A 158 5.06 -3.44 -5.21
CA LEU A 158 3.87 -4.25 -5.07
C LEU A 158 3.17 -3.90 -3.76
N VAL A 159 1.90 -3.48 -3.83
CA VAL A 159 1.02 -3.35 -2.66
C VAL A 159 0.07 -4.52 -2.67
N ASN A 160 0.28 -5.48 -1.77
CA ASN A 160 -0.55 -6.67 -1.68
C ASN A 160 -1.65 -6.51 -0.64
N ALA A 161 -2.87 -6.40 -1.12
CA ALA A 161 -4.08 -6.34 -0.33
C ALA A 161 -4.92 -7.63 -0.43
N ALA A 162 -4.46 -8.67 -1.13
CA ALA A 162 -5.22 -9.91 -1.29
C ALA A 162 -5.50 -10.60 0.05
N TRP A 163 -6.68 -11.22 0.16
CA TRP A 163 -7.14 -11.90 1.37
C TRP A 163 -7.83 -13.23 1.03
N GLY A 164 -7.17 -14.34 1.37
CA GLY A 164 -7.67 -15.70 1.20
C GLY A 164 -9.03 -15.97 1.86
N GLY A 165 -9.93 -16.62 1.11
CA GLY A 165 -11.28 -16.93 1.58
C GLY A 165 -12.25 -15.74 1.61
N SER A 166 -11.82 -14.56 1.15
CA SER A 166 -12.74 -13.43 0.93
C SER A 166 -13.64 -13.71 -0.28
N HIS A 167 -14.92 -13.35 -0.14
CA HIS A 167 -15.90 -13.45 -1.22
C HIS A 167 -16.03 -12.11 -1.95
N LEU A 168 -16.49 -12.12 -3.21
CA LEU A 168 -16.57 -10.92 -4.05
C LEU A 168 -17.38 -9.79 -3.40
N GLU A 169 -18.44 -10.14 -2.68
CA GLU A 169 -19.36 -9.25 -1.99
C GLU A 169 -18.63 -8.38 -0.96
N THR A 170 -17.54 -8.89 -0.36
CA THR A 170 -16.71 -8.13 0.60
C THR A 170 -15.81 -7.09 -0.06
N TRP A 171 -15.63 -7.16 -1.38
CA TRP A 171 -14.88 -6.21 -2.20
C TRP A 171 -15.78 -5.19 -2.92
N MET A 172 -17.09 -5.37 -2.83
CA MET A 172 -18.06 -4.47 -3.46
C MET A 172 -18.21 -3.19 -2.64
N ARG A 173 -18.47 -2.08 -3.34
CA ARG A 173 -18.89 -0.84 -2.67
C ARG A 173 -20.21 -1.10 -1.96
N ARG A 174 -20.30 -0.72 -0.68
CA ARG A 174 -21.50 -0.93 0.15
C ARG A 174 -22.80 -0.47 -0.52
N ASN A 175 -22.79 0.70 -1.15
CA ASN A 175 -23.97 1.24 -1.84
C ASN A 175 -24.38 0.40 -3.06
N ALA A 176 -23.43 -0.23 -3.76
CA ALA A 176 -23.74 -1.14 -4.86
C ALA A 176 -24.38 -2.43 -4.34
N ALA A 177 -23.84 -3.01 -3.27
CA ALA A 177 -24.42 -4.21 -2.64
C ALA A 177 -25.79 -3.95 -2.01
N LEU A 178 -26.06 -2.75 -1.48
CA LEU A 178 -27.39 -2.35 -0.98
C LEU A 178 -28.43 -2.14 -2.09
N ALA A 179 -28.00 -1.87 -3.33
CA ALA A 179 -28.88 -1.71 -4.47
C ALA A 179 -29.24 -3.04 -5.13
N ASP A 180 -28.51 -4.11 -4.83
CA ASP A 180 -28.76 -5.46 -5.32
C ASP A 180 -29.80 -6.17 -4.43
N PRO A 181 -30.92 -6.68 -4.98
CA PRO A 181 -31.99 -7.32 -4.19
C PRO A 181 -31.56 -8.55 -3.39
N ASP A 182 -30.59 -9.32 -3.88
CA ASP A 182 -30.14 -10.56 -3.25
C ASP A 182 -29.11 -10.28 -2.14
N LEU A 183 -28.28 -9.24 -2.32
CA LEU A 183 -27.27 -8.84 -1.34
C LEU A 183 -27.80 -7.88 -0.26
N ALA A 184 -28.78 -7.03 -0.59
CA ALA A 184 -29.28 -6.00 0.32
C ALA A 184 -29.74 -6.54 1.69
N PRO A 185 -30.45 -7.69 1.80
CA PRO A 185 -30.81 -8.26 3.10
C PRO A 185 -29.60 -8.58 3.97
N VAL A 186 -28.55 -9.17 3.38
CA VAL A 186 -27.31 -9.53 4.09
C VAL A 186 -26.58 -8.28 4.57
N VAL A 187 -26.41 -7.27 3.71
CA VAL A 187 -25.71 -6.03 4.06
C VAL A 187 -26.47 -5.22 5.12
N LYS A 188 -27.80 -5.26 5.12
CA LYS A 188 -28.64 -4.62 6.15
C LYS A 188 -28.60 -5.33 7.50
N ALA A 189 -28.35 -6.65 7.49
CA ALA A 189 -28.20 -7.45 8.71
C ALA A 189 -26.80 -7.32 9.35
N LEU A 190 -25.81 -6.79 8.61
CA LEU A 190 -24.49 -6.51 9.18
C LEU A 190 -24.57 -5.44 10.29
N PRO A 191 -23.72 -5.52 11.31
CA PRO A 191 -23.59 -4.49 12.32
C PRO A 191 -23.36 -3.09 11.72
N THR A 192 -23.80 -2.04 12.42
CA THR A 192 -23.67 -0.65 11.95
C THR A 192 -22.28 -0.06 12.17
N ASP A 193 -21.50 -0.63 13.09
CA ASP A 193 -20.16 -0.19 13.42
C ASP A 193 -19.18 -1.36 13.68
N ASN A 194 -17.90 -1.02 13.75
CA ASN A 194 -16.82 -1.98 13.92
C ASN A 194 -16.79 -2.61 15.32
N ALA A 195 -17.33 -1.96 16.35
CA ALA A 195 -17.33 -2.50 17.71
C ALA A 195 -18.31 -3.66 17.82
N ALA A 196 -19.53 -3.48 17.31
CA ALA A 196 -20.53 -4.53 17.22
C ALA A 196 -20.08 -5.66 16.27
N PHE A 197 -19.41 -5.32 15.16
CA PHE A 197 -18.82 -6.32 14.26
C PHE A 197 -17.75 -7.18 14.93
N ALA A 198 -16.84 -6.57 15.69
CA ALA A 198 -15.80 -7.31 16.39
C ALA A 198 -16.37 -8.24 17.49
N GLN A 199 -17.50 -7.89 18.10
CA GLN A 199 -18.19 -8.76 19.06
C GLN A 199 -18.86 -9.96 18.38
N ALA A 200 -19.43 -9.78 17.19
CA ALA A 200 -20.09 -10.84 16.44
C ALA A 200 -19.13 -11.90 15.84
N LEU A 201 -17.83 -11.60 15.76
CA LEU A 201 -16.79 -12.52 15.31
C LEU A 201 -16.21 -13.43 16.42
N ARG A 202 -16.64 -13.23 17.66
CA ARG A 202 -16.25 -14.05 18.82
C ARG A 202 -17.33 -15.06 19.16
#